data_AF-A0A5B0GKI5-F1
#
_entry.id   AF-A0A5B0GKI5-F1
#
_cell.length_a   1.000
_cell.length_b   1.000
_cell.length_c   1.000
_cell.angle_alpha   90.00
_cell.angle_beta   90.00
_cell.angle_gamma   90.00
#
_symmetry.space_group_name_H-M   'P 1'
#
loop_
_entity.id
_entity.type
_entity.pdbx_description
1 polymer ?
#
loop_
_entity_poly.entity_id
_entity_poly.type
_entity_poly.pdbx_seq_one_letter_code
_entity_poly.pdbx_strand_id
1 'polypeptide(L)'
;MPHALIVEDDPNSLSGLSAILAADGFSVDTATTIAEARAALTRFIPDVVLVDLNLPDGSGLDLLQHLPAQPPGGALPVIVMTGNATVESAIEGLRHGIWDYLLKPVNIPRLRSLLARIPRPYELTEEVQTLRASLRQLGRFGSMLGRGGAIQHVYDTIEHIAPTEAAVLISGEAGTGKQVAARTLHDMSRRRKGPFVTFDCRGAGGVGAHRSLDSLLFGHERGAFGGAEQREPGLFEQASGGTLFIDEIADLPRAQQEALLRALDSQTFMRVGGTNQVATDFRLIASTRKSARAAVADGSLNQDLALRLEAAAVTLPPLRERGDDPALIAQAVVDELNHDVAREAAARGTSEVAKQIGPNFLRECLAYEWPGNVRELQDRVRRAYHASGDVLESLRADEAASANGRDLNGSRVQVTVGTPLADVEEMLIRATLDAVGGTRHRAASLLGISPKTLYNKLQRMRLN
;
A
#
# COMPACT_ATOMS: atom_id res chain seq x y z
N MET A 1 11.97 -27.25 -16.02
CA MET A 1 11.33 -28.56 -15.72
C MET A 1 11.54 -28.82 -14.25
N PRO A 2 10.50 -29.28 -13.51
CA PRO A 2 10.68 -29.61 -12.11
C PRO A 2 11.67 -30.76 -11.93
N HIS A 3 12.39 -30.77 -10.81
CA HIS A 3 13.43 -31.75 -10.52
C HIS A 3 13.15 -32.47 -9.20
N ALA A 4 13.26 -33.79 -9.20
CA ALA A 4 13.03 -34.63 -8.03
C ALA A 4 14.27 -35.46 -7.72
N LEU A 5 14.58 -35.59 -6.43
CA LEU A 5 15.57 -36.54 -5.93
C LEU A 5 14.85 -37.73 -5.30
N ILE A 6 15.13 -38.94 -5.77
CA ILE A 6 14.62 -40.19 -5.18
C ILE A 6 15.77 -40.88 -4.45
N VAL A 7 15.58 -41.18 -3.17
CA VAL A 7 16.54 -41.88 -2.32
C VAL A 7 15.92 -43.21 -1.89
N GLU A 8 16.35 -44.31 -2.51
CA GLU A 8 15.77 -45.64 -2.37
C GLU A 8 16.84 -46.71 -2.68
N ASP A 9 16.97 -47.72 -1.84
CA ASP A 9 17.97 -48.79 -1.99
C ASP A 9 17.47 -49.96 -2.86
N ASP A 10 16.15 -50.18 -2.96
CA ASP A 10 15.57 -51.19 -3.84
C ASP A 10 15.57 -50.75 -5.32
N PRO A 11 16.34 -51.41 -6.22
CA PRO A 11 16.47 -50.99 -7.61
C PRO A 11 15.15 -51.04 -8.40
N ASN A 12 14.24 -51.96 -8.05
CA ASN A 12 12.95 -52.09 -8.71
C ASN A 12 12.03 -50.91 -8.38
N SER A 13 11.94 -50.56 -7.09
CA SER A 13 11.20 -49.39 -6.61
C SER A 13 11.78 -48.10 -7.18
N LEU A 14 13.11 -47.96 -7.18
CA LEU A 14 13.81 -46.81 -7.74
C LEU A 14 13.50 -46.62 -9.24
N SER A 15 13.58 -47.69 -10.04
CA SER A 15 13.28 -47.65 -11.48
C SER A 15 11.80 -47.34 -11.74
N GLY A 16 10.88 -47.91 -10.96
CA GLY A 16 9.44 -47.68 -11.11
C GLY A 16 9.06 -46.24 -10.79
N LEU A 17 9.52 -45.71 -9.65
CA LEU A 17 9.26 -44.33 -9.25
C LEU A 17 9.88 -43.33 -10.24
N SER A 18 11.11 -43.58 -10.70
CA SER A 18 11.77 -42.73 -11.69
C SER A 18 10.97 -42.63 -12.98
N ALA A 19 10.44 -43.76 -13.49
CA ALA A 19 9.62 -43.78 -14.70
C ALA A 19 8.29 -43.01 -14.52
N ILE A 20 7.65 -43.14 -13.35
CA ILE A 20 6.41 -42.42 -13.04
C ILE A 20 6.64 -40.92 -12.97
N LEU A 21 7.68 -40.48 -12.24
CA LEU A 21 8.01 -39.06 -12.10
C LEU A 21 8.43 -38.45 -13.44
N ALA A 22 9.20 -39.18 -14.26
CA ALA A 22 9.55 -38.75 -15.60
C ALA A 22 8.32 -38.60 -16.52
N ALA A 23 7.37 -39.54 -16.48
CA ALA A 23 6.12 -39.46 -17.23
C ALA A 23 5.24 -38.26 -16.79
N ASP A 24 5.34 -37.87 -15.51
CA ASP A 24 4.65 -36.71 -14.95
C ASP A 24 5.45 -35.40 -15.11
N GLY A 25 6.54 -35.41 -15.89
CA GLY A 25 7.27 -34.21 -16.35
C GLY A 25 8.45 -33.79 -15.46
N PHE A 26 8.86 -34.61 -14.50
CA PHE A 26 10.03 -34.33 -13.66
C PHE A 26 11.33 -34.83 -14.32
N SER A 27 12.39 -34.06 -14.13
CA SER A 27 13.75 -34.61 -14.20
C SER A 27 14.07 -35.30 -12.87
N VAL A 28 14.72 -36.47 -12.92
CA VAL A 28 14.90 -37.33 -11.74
C VAL A 28 16.37 -37.61 -11.54
N ASP A 29 16.88 -37.27 -10.36
CA ASP A 29 18.14 -37.79 -9.82
C ASP A 29 17.84 -38.89 -8.81
N THR A 30 18.72 -39.88 -8.75
CA THR A 30 18.57 -41.05 -7.88
C THR A 30 19.77 -41.22 -6.96
N ALA A 31 19.51 -41.61 -5.72
CA ALA A 31 20.52 -42.01 -4.74
C ALA A 31 20.09 -43.31 -4.05
N THR A 32 21.05 -44.15 -3.70
CA THR A 32 20.80 -45.43 -3.00
C THR A 32 21.18 -45.38 -1.52
N THR A 33 21.85 -44.29 -1.10
CA THR A 33 22.34 -44.07 0.25
C THR A 33 22.14 -42.61 0.66
N ILE A 34 22.11 -42.33 1.97
CA ILE A 34 22.08 -40.98 2.52
C ILE A 34 23.32 -40.20 2.09
N ALA A 35 24.49 -40.84 2.06
CA ALA A 35 25.73 -40.22 1.60
C ALA A 35 25.65 -39.73 0.14
N GLU A 36 25.10 -40.53 -0.76
CA GLU A 36 24.87 -40.16 -2.17
C GLU A 36 23.83 -39.04 -2.29
N ALA A 37 22.74 -39.12 -1.53
CA ALA A 37 21.71 -38.09 -1.51
C ALA A 37 22.28 -36.73 -1.09
N ARG A 38 23.14 -36.70 -0.05
CA ARG A 38 23.83 -35.48 0.38
C ARG A 38 24.74 -34.93 -0.70
N ALA A 39 25.48 -35.79 -1.40
CA ALA A 39 26.33 -35.35 -2.51
C ALA A 39 25.48 -34.75 -3.66
N ALA A 40 24.33 -35.35 -3.99
CA ALA A 40 23.41 -34.83 -4.99
C ALA A 40 22.86 -33.44 -4.59
N LEU A 41 22.41 -33.29 -3.34
CA LEU A 41 21.88 -32.02 -2.81
C LEU A 41 22.89 -30.86 -2.83
N THR A 42 24.21 -31.15 -2.79
CA THR A 42 25.24 -30.10 -2.94
C THR A 42 25.43 -29.63 -4.39
N ARG A 43 25.10 -30.47 -5.37
CA ARG A 43 25.26 -30.17 -6.80
C ARG A 43 24.05 -29.44 -7.35
N PHE A 44 22.86 -29.86 -6.92
CA PHE A 44 21.60 -29.32 -7.40
C PHE A 44 20.53 -29.42 -6.29
N ILE A 45 19.77 -28.34 -6.09
CA ILE A 45 18.68 -28.31 -5.11
C ILE A 45 17.39 -28.74 -5.82
N PRO A 46 16.81 -29.92 -5.52
CA PRO A 46 15.59 -30.39 -6.15
C PRO A 46 14.36 -29.58 -5.70
N ASP A 47 13.24 -29.75 -6.42
CA ASP A 47 11.93 -29.23 -6.05
C ASP A 47 11.21 -30.14 -5.03
N VAL A 48 11.57 -31.42 -5.00
CA VAL A 48 11.03 -32.41 -4.06
C VAL A 48 12.07 -33.52 -3.79
N VAL A 49 12.08 -34.04 -2.56
CA VAL A 49 12.83 -35.24 -2.19
C VAL A 49 11.87 -36.34 -1.80
N LEU A 50 11.99 -37.52 -2.42
CA LEU A 50 11.35 -38.76 -1.99
C LEU A 50 12.42 -39.62 -1.33
N VAL A 51 12.26 -39.99 -0.07
CA VAL A 51 13.30 -40.70 0.69
C VAL A 51 12.72 -41.92 1.39
N ASP A 52 13.32 -43.10 1.23
CA ASP A 52 12.99 -44.24 2.06
C ASP A 52 13.45 -44.04 3.51
N LEU A 53 12.61 -44.45 4.46
CA LEU A 53 12.92 -44.36 5.88
C LEU A 53 14.08 -45.28 6.27
N ASN A 54 14.18 -46.46 5.65
CA ASN A 54 15.21 -47.44 5.96
C ASN A 54 16.22 -47.49 4.82
N LEU A 55 17.38 -46.87 5.03
CA LEU A 55 18.49 -46.91 4.07
C LEU A 55 19.65 -47.72 4.65
N PRO A 56 20.53 -48.28 3.80
CA PRO A 56 21.65 -49.11 4.26
C PRO A 56 22.65 -48.37 5.17
N ASP A 57 22.71 -47.04 5.11
CA ASP A 57 23.62 -46.19 5.86
C ASP A 57 22.95 -45.33 6.95
N GLY A 58 21.64 -45.51 7.21
CA GLY A 58 20.95 -44.82 8.30
C GLY A 58 19.44 -44.64 8.08
N SER A 59 18.85 -43.72 8.84
CA SER A 59 17.43 -43.37 8.69
C SER A 59 17.26 -42.26 7.65
N GLY A 60 16.29 -42.38 6.75
CA GLY A 60 15.96 -41.33 5.79
C GLY A 60 15.65 -39.97 6.43
N LEU A 61 15.23 -39.95 7.70
CA LEU A 61 14.99 -38.73 8.47
C LEU A 61 16.27 -37.95 8.80
N ASP A 62 17.44 -38.61 8.82
CA ASP A 62 18.73 -37.97 9.08
C ASP A 62 19.10 -36.96 7.98
N LEU A 63 18.52 -37.12 6.78
CA LEU A 63 18.65 -36.20 5.66
C LEU A 63 18.02 -34.82 5.98
N LEU A 64 16.97 -34.77 6.80
CA LEU A 64 16.22 -33.54 7.12
C LEU A 64 17.08 -32.49 7.82
N GLN A 65 18.03 -32.92 8.66
CA GLN A 65 18.93 -32.04 9.41
C GLN A 65 19.92 -31.28 8.51
N HIS A 66 20.05 -31.70 7.26
CA HIS A 66 21.07 -31.24 6.33
C HIS A 66 20.50 -30.67 5.03
N LEU A 67 19.18 -30.43 4.99
CA LEU A 67 18.53 -29.92 3.79
C LEU A 67 18.85 -28.44 3.58
N PRO A 68 19.17 -28.03 2.33
CA PRO A 68 19.26 -26.62 2.00
C PRO A 68 17.87 -25.97 2.04
N ALA A 69 17.81 -24.70 2.48
CA ALA A 69 16.59 -23.90 2.33
C ALA A 69 16.35 -23.60 0.84
N GLN A 70 15.12 -23.73 0.36
CA GLN A 70 14.78 -23.28 -0.99
C GLN A 70 14.68 -21.74 -1.02
N PRO A 71 15.35 -21.05 -1.95
CA PRO A 71 15.14 -19.62 -2.17
C PRO A 71 13.73 -19.38 -2.76
N PRO A 72 12.97 -18.35 -2.32
CA PRO A 72 13.28 -17.37 -1.29
C PRO A 72 12.61 -17.72 0.06
N GLY A 73 13.18 -18.67 0.82
CA GLY A 73 12.83 -18.93 2.22
C GLY A 73 11.86 -20.09 2.49
N GLY A 74 11.64 -21.00 1.54
CA GLY A 74 10.81 -22.20 1.74
C GLY A 74 11.59 -23.39 2.28
N ALA A 75 10.94 -24.27 3.04
CA ALA A 75 11.48 -25.59 3.36
C ALA A 75 11.35 -26.51 2.13
N LEU A 76 12.42 -27.25 1.80
CA LEU A 76 12.39 -28.24 0.73
C LEU A 76 11.37 -29.34 1.05
N PRO A 77 10.34 -29.57 0.22
CA PRO A 77 9.34 -30.59 0.48
C PRO A 77 9.97 -31.99 0.46
N VAL A 78 9.92 -32.69 1.59
CA VAL A 78 10.40 -34.07 1.72
C VAL A 78 9.24 -35.01 1.98
N ILE A 79 9.10 -36.02 1.12
CA ILE A 79 8.11 -37.10 1.23
C ILE A 79 8.83 -38.36 1.67
N VAL A 80 8.49 -38.87 2.85
CA VAL A 80 9.10 -40.09 3.38
C VAL A 80 8.33 -41.32 2.92
N MET A 81 9.02 -42.33 2.40
CA MET A 81 8.45 -43.63 2.04
C MET A 81 8.73 -44.62 3.17
N THR A 82 7.74 -45.42 3.57
CA THR A 82 7.92 -46.43 4.63
C THR A 82 7.06 -47.67 4.39
N GLY A 83 7.59 -48.85 4.71
CA GLY A 83 6.85 -50.12 4.70
C GLY A 83 6.00 -50.37 5.94
N ASN A 84 6.19 -49.60 7.02
CA ASN A 84 5.49 -49.82 8.30
C ASN A 84 5.10 -48.46 8.89
N ALA A 85 3.86 -48.00 8.65
CA ALA A 85 3.36 -46.78 9.28
C ALA A 85 2.62 -47.13 10.57
N THR A 86 3.26 -46.91 11.72
CA THR A 86 2.51 -46.71 12.96
C THR A 86 2.08 -45.25 13.03
N VAL A 87 0.91 -44.98 13.65
CA VAL A 87 0.42 -43.60 13.85
C VAL A 87 1.46 -42.73 14.58
N GLU A 88 2.25 -43.34 15.47
CA GLU A 88 3.33 -42.69 16.22
C GLU A 88 4.48 -42.22 15.31
N SER A 89 4.94 -43.06 14.38
CA SER A 89 5.99 -42.70 13.41
C SER A 89 5.58 -41.58 12.45
N ALA A 90 4.31 -41.54 12.05
CA ALA A 90 3.76 -40.48 11.21
C ALA A 90 3.65 -39.12 11.95
N ILE A 91 3.34 -39.16 13.25
CA ILE A 91 3.30 -37.97 14.11
C ILE A 91 4.71 -37.44 14.38
N GLU A 92 5.68 -38.32 14.59
CA GLU A 92 7.08 -37.95 14.82
C GLU A 92 7.72 -37.33 13.56
N GLY A 93 7.49 -37.91 12.38
CA GLY A 93 7.93 -37.33 11.11
C GLY A 93 7.41 -35.92 10.85
N LEU A 94 6.13 -35.64 11.15
CA LEU A 94 5.55 -34.29 11.05
C LEU A 94 6.21 -33.30 12.03
N ARG A 95 6.67 -33.74 13.20
CA ARG A 95 7.45 -32.90 14.13
C ARG A 95 8.86 -32.60 13.61
N HIS A 96 9.41 -33.45 12.74
CA HIS A 96 10.71 -33.27 12.10
C HIS A 96 10.66 -32.47 10.79
N GLY A 97 9.50 -31.94 10.41
CA GLY A 97 9.39 -31.01 9.27
C GLY A 97 9.27 -31.67 7.89
N ILE A 98 8.86 -32.93 7.81
CA ILE A 98 8.51 -33.57 6.52
C ILE A 98 7.24 -32.98 5.94
N TRP A 99 7.09 -33.05 4.61
CA TRP A 99 5.92 -32.58 3.90
C TRP A 99 4.74 -33.56 3.99
N ASP A 100 5.01 -34.85 3.74
CA ASP A 100 4.03 -35.94 3.87
C ASP A 100 4.76 -37.30 3.92
N TYR A 101 4.02 -38.39 4.01
CA TYR A 101 4.55 -39.74 3.91
C TYR A 101 3.75 -40.61 2.93
N LEU A 102 4.42 -41.63 2.38
CA LEU A 102 3.86 -42.64 1.50
C LEU A 102 4.11 -44.04 2.08
N LEU A 103 3.05 -44.83 2.17
CA LEU A 103 3.13 -46.24 2.53
C LEU A 103 3.58 -47.07 1.32
N LYS A 104 4.57 -47.95 1.50
CA LYS A 104 4.93 -48.99 0.53
C LYS A 104 3.94 -50.16 0.64
N PRO A 105 3.39 -50.69 -0.47
CA PRO A 105 3.65 -50.30 -1.86
C PRO A 105 3.03 -48.94 -2.19
N VAL A 106 3.81 -48.10 -2.90
CA VAL A 106 3.44 -46.69 -3.17
C VAL A 106 2.16 -46.60 -3.98
N ASN A 107 1.16 -45.91 -3.45
CA ASN A 107 -0.09 -45.62 -4.15
C ASN A 107 0.12 -44.47 -5.15
N ILE A 108 0.11 -44.78 -6.45
CA ILE A 108 0.41 -43.80 -7.52
C ILE A 108 -0.56 -42.61 -7.55
N PRO A 109 -1.89 -42.79 -7.44
CA PRO A 109 -2.80 -41.65 -7.30
C PRO A 109 -2.47 -40.71 -6.14
N ARG A 110 -2.08 -41.26 -4.98
CA ARG A 110 -1.67 -40.46 -3.82
C ARG A 110 -0.36 -39.72 -4.06
N LEU A 111 0.64 -40.40 -4.63
CA LEU A 111 1.91 -39.78 -5.01
C LEU A 111 1.67 -38.58 -5.95
N ARG A 112 0.86 -38.76 -7.00
CA ARG A 112 0.48 -37.68 -7.92
C ARG A 112 -0.22 -36.51 -7.23
N SER A 113 -1.14 -36.80 -6.32
CA SER A 113 -1.82 -35.77 -5.52
C SER A 113 -0.84 -34.98 -4.65
N LEU A 114 0.17 -35.64 -4.07
CA LEU A 114 1.22 -34.97 -3.31
C LEU A 114 2.09 -34.11 -4.22
N LEU A 115 2.58 -34.64 -5.34
CA LEU A 115 3.40 -33.92 -6.31
C LEU A 115 2.68 -32.71 -6.92
N ALA A 116 1.36 -32.78 -7.13
CA ALA A 116 0.56 -31.66 -7.63
C ALA A 116 0.41 -30.52 -6.61
N ARG A 117 0.56 -30.81 -5.31
CA ARG A 117 0.50 -29.82 -4.22
C ARG A 117 1.85 -29.18 -3.92
N ILE A 118 2.93 -29.65 -4.53
CA ILE A 118 4.26 -29.09 -4.36
C ILE A 118 4.30 -27.74 -5.08
N PRO A 119 4.66 -26.64 -4.38
CA PRO A 119 4.79 -25.34 -5.01
C PRO A 119 5.77 -25.45 -6.17
N ARG A 120 5.33 -25.12 -7.40
CA ARG A 120 6.21 -25.06 -8.57
C ARG A 120 6.80 -23.65 -8.66
N PRO A 121 8.06 -23.43 -8.26
CA PRO A 121 8.64 -22.08 -8.30
C PRO A 121 8.75 -21.51 -9.73
N TYR A 122 8.78 -22.34 -10.78
CA TYR A 122 9.06 -21.87 -12.14
C TYR A 122 7.81 -21.58 -13.01
N GLU A 123 6.78 -22.45 -13.01
CA GLU A 123 5.58 -22.24 -13.86
C GLU A 123 4.71 -21.08 -13.36
N LEU A 124 4.65 -20.88 -12.04
CA LEU A 124 3.97 -19.74 -11.44
C LEU A 124 4.70 -18.41 -11.70
N THR A 125 6.00 -18.44 -11.99
CA THR A 125 6.79 -17.20 -12.14
C THR A 125 6.64 -16.59 -13.53
N GLU A 126 6.62 -17.38 -14.61
CA GLU A 126 6.43 -16.85 -15.97
C GLU A 126 5.02 -16.30 -16.19
N GLU A 127 3.98 -17.03 -15.76
CA GLU A 127 2.60 -16.55 -15.89
C GLU A 127 2.35 -15.31 -15.03
N VAL A 128 2.88 -15.29 -13.80
CA VAL A 128 2.82 -14.10 -12.93
C VAL A 128 3.63 -12.95 -13.52
N GLN A 129 4.80 -13.19 -14.13
CA GLN A 129 5.58 -12.15 -14.80
C GLN A 129 4.84 -11.61 -16.02
N THR A 130 4.20 -12.47 -16.82
CA THR A 130 3.42 -12.09 -18.01
C THR A 130 2.17 -11.28 -17.61
N LEU A 131 1.48 -11.69 -16.54
CA LEU A 131 0.36 -10.96 -15.96
C LEU A 131 0.81 -9.63 -15.35
N ARG A 132 1.94 -9.59 -14.64
CA ARG A 132 2.52 -8.35 -14.10
C ARG A 132 2.93 -7.38 -15.20
N ALA A 133 3.55 -7.87 -16.28
CA ALA A 133 3.89 -7.07 -17.44
C ALA A 133 2.63 -6.50 -18.12
N SER A 134 1.57 -7.31 -18.25
CA SER A 134 0.29 -6.88 -18.79
C SER A 134 -0.37 -5.81 -17.91
N LEU A 135 -0.36 -5.98 -16.59
CA LEU A 135 -0.87 -4.98 -15.65
C LEU A 135 -0.05 -3.69 -15.68
N ARG A 136 1.28 -3.78 -15.83
CA ARG A 136 2.16 -2.61 -16.01
C ARG A 136 1.84 -1.84 -17.28
N GLN A 137 1.55 -2.51 -18.39
CA GLN A 137 1.07 -1.84 -19.62
C GLN A 137 -0.26 -1.13 -19.41
N LEU A 138 -1.13 -1.69 -18.56
CA LEU A 138 -2.36 -1.03 -18.13
C LEU A 138 -2.11 0.09 -17.09
N GLY A 139 -0.87 0.30 -16.67
CA GLY A 139 -0.45 1.32 -15.71
C GLY A 139 -0.66 0.92 -14.27
N ARG A 140 -0.92 -0.35 -13.97
CA ARG A 140 -1.16 -0.83 -12.61
C ARG A 140 0.08 -1.52 -12.06
N PHE A 141 0.47 -1.11 -10.86
CA PHE A 141 1.55 -1.74 -10.10
C PHE A 141 1.18 -1.78 -8.62
N GLY A 142 0.71 -2.94 -8.16
CA GLY A 142 0.08 -3.05 -6.84
C GLY A 142 -1.12 -2.12 -6.73
N SER A 143 -1.08 -1.22 -5.74
CA SER A 143 -2.11 -0.17 -5.55
C SER A 143 -1.78 1.14 -6.30
N MET A 144 -0.61 1.24 -6.94
CA MET A 144 -0.21 2.41 -7.70
C MET A 144 -0.78 2.38 -9.12
N LEU A 145 -1.08 3.57 -9.63
CA LEU A 145 -1.60 3.81 -10.98
C LEU A 145 -0.74 4.84 -11.72
N GLY A 146 -0.31 4.50 -12.93
CA GLY A 146 0.51 5.34 -13.81
C GLY A 146 1.18 4.56 -14.96
N ARG A 147 1.29 5.18 -16.13
CA ARG A 147 1.93 4.64 -17.34
C ARG A 147 3.13 5.48 -17.80
N GLY A 148 3.27 6.73 -17.34
CA GLY A 148 4.36 7.60 -17.73
C GLY A 148 5.75 7.01 -17.43
N GLY A 149 6.75 7.27 -18.27
CA GLY A 149 8.10 6.71 -18.08
C GLY A 149 8.69 6.98 -16.68
N ALA A 150 8.45 8.18 -16.13
CA ALA A 150 8.89 8.55 -14.79
C ALA A 150 8.31 7.65 -13.68
N ILE A 151 7.04 7.24 -13.77
CA ILE A 151 6.44 6.34 -12.77
C ILE A 151 6.83 4.88 -13.00
N GLN A 152 7.13 4.47 -14.23
CA GLN A 152 7.63 3.13 -14.52
C GLN A 152 9.00 2.90 -13.88
N HIS A 153 9.89 3.90 -13.90
CA HIS A 153 11.15 3.83 -13.16
C HIS A 153 10.95 3.68 -11.64
N VAL A 154 9.91 4.30 -11.09
CA VAL A 154 9.53 4.08 -9.68
C VAL A 154 9.10 2.63 -9.44
N TYR A 155 8.32 2.04 -10.35
CA TYR A 155 7.89 0.65 -10.24
C TYR A 155 9.07 -0.32 -10.28
N ASP A 156 10.03 -0.08 -11.18
CA ASP A 156 11.26 -0.88 -11.24
C ASP A 156 12.04 -0.78 -9.94
N THR A 157 12.20 0.44 -9.41
CA THR A 157 12.89 0.67 -8.14
C THR A 157 12.20 -0.04 -6.97
N ILE A 158 10.86 0.06 -6.87
CA ILE A 158 10.08 -0.62 -5.83
C ILE A 158 10.21 -2.14 -5.96
N GLU A 159 10.18 -2.69 -7.17
CA GLU A 159 10.31 -4.14 -7.38
C GLU A 159 11.66 -4.69 -6.90
N HIS A 160 12.74 -3.93 -7.08
CA HIS A 160 14.07 -4.32 -6.61
C HIS A 160 14.22 -4.16 -5.09
N ILE A 161 13.63 -3.11 -4.50
CA ILE A 161 13.78 -2.80 -3.06
C ILE A 161 12.82 -3.60 -2.18
N ALA A 162 11.60 -3.87 -2.64
CA ALA A 162 10.56 -4.57 -1.88
C ALA A 162 11.00 -5.89 -1.23
N PRO A 163 11.72 -6.81 -1.91
CA PRO A 163 12.13 -8.10 -1.31
C PRO A 163 13.27 -8.00 -0.28
N THR A 164 13.87 -6.83 -0.10
CA THR A 164 14.93 -6.58 0.89
C THR A 164 14.37 -6.18 2.26
N GLU A 165 15.19 -6.31 3.31
CA GLU A 165 14.88 -5.83 4.67
C GLU A 165 15.39 -4.40 4.93
N ALA A 166 15.93 -3.73 3.90
CA ALA A 166 16.48 -2.39 4.04
C ALA A 166 15.40 -1.37 4.45
N ALA A 167 15.80 -0.40 5.27
CA ALA A 167 14.99 0.76 5.57
C ALA A 167 14.90 1.64 4.32
N VAL A 168 13.69 2.11 3.98
CA VAL A 168 13.41 2.77 2.71
C VAL A 168 13.06 4.24 2.93
N LEU A 169 13.60 5.14 2.11
CA LEU A 169 13.14 6.53 2.04
C LEU A 169 12.28 6.78 0.80
N ILE A 170 11.10 7.36 0.98
CA ILE A 170 10.24 7.82 -0.11
C ILE A 170 10.23 9.35 -0.11
N SER A 171 10.79 9.95 -1.14
CA SER A 171 10.82 11.41 -1.32
C SER A 171 9.86 11.85 -2.42
N GLY A 172 9.33 13.07 -2.31
CA GLY A 172 8.51 13.67 -3.36
C GLY A 172 7.54 14.71 -2.81
N GLU A 173 6.99 15.53 -3.70
CA GLU A 173 6.07 16.61 -3.33
C GLU A 173 4.82 16.13 -2.56
N ALA A 174 4.11 17.06 -1.94
CA ALA A 174 2.85 16.75 -1.28
C ALA A 174 1.83 16.22 -2.31
N GLY A 175 1.13 15.14 -1.97
CA GLY A 175 0.07 14.57 -2.82
C GLY A 175 0.56 13.70 -3.98
N THR A 176 1.85 13.37 -4.11
CA THR A 176 2.36 12.49 -5.19
C THR A 176 2.02 11.00 -5.02
N GLY A 177 1.57 10.59 -3.82
CA GLY A 177 1.20 9.20 -3.52
C GLY A 177 2.20 8.42 -2.65
N LYS A 178 3.01 9.09 -1.83
CA LYS A 178 4.04 8.46 -0.97
C LYS A 178 3.49 7.33 -0.08
N GLN A 179 2.30 7.49 0.49
CA GLN A 179 1.66 6.46 1.30
C GLN A 179 1.26 5.22 0.47
N VAL A 180 0.79 5.42 -0.76
CA VAL A 180 0.44 4.32 -1.68
C VAL A 180 1.69 3.56 -2.10
N ALA A 181 2.79 4.27 -2.35
CA ALA A 181 4.09 3.66 -2.62
C ALA A 181 4.61 2.85 -1.41
N ALA A 182 4.50 3.39 -0.20
CA ALA A 182 4.88 2.69 1.04
C ALA A 182 4.06 1.41 1.25
N ARG A 183 2.74 1.49 1.00
CA ARG A 183 1.85 0.33 1.07
C ARG A 183 2.24 -0.74 0.05
N THR A 184 2.54 -0.32 -1.18
CA THR A 184 2.96 -1.22 -2.25
C THR A 184 4.29 -1.91 -1.91
N LEU A 185 5.26 -1.19 -1.35
CA LEU A 185 6.52 -1.75 -0.85
C LEU A 185 6.26 -2.84 0.21
N HIS A 186 5.34 -2.59 1.15
CA HIS A 186 4.98 -3.58 2.17
C HIS A 186 4.32 -4.83 1.56
N ASP A 187 3.31 -4.64 0.71
CA ASP A 187 2.55 -5.74 0.09
C ASP A 187 3.44 -6.63 -0.80
N MET A 188 4.50 -6.07 -1.37
CA MET A 188 5.50 -6.78 -2.19
C MET A 188 6.70 -7.33 -1.40
N SER A 189 6.76 -7.08 -0.09
CA SER A 189 7.87 -7.53 0.76
C SER A 189 7.66 -8.92 1.36
N ARG A 190 8.71 -9.44 2.00
CA ARG A 190 8.66 -10.66 2.83
C ARG A 190 7.70 -10.51 4.02
N ARG A 191 7.46 -9.28 4.47
CA ARG A 191 6.62 -8.92 5.61
C ARG A 191 5.16 -8.59 5.27
N ARG A 192 4.73 -8.86 4.03
CA ARG A 192 3.35 -8.60 3.54
C ARG A 192 2.20 -9.21 4.36
N LYS A 193 2.48 -10.24 5.17
CA LYS A 193 1.49 -10.86 6.08
C LYS A 193 1.49 -10.22 7.47
N GLY A 194 2.51 -9.44 7.80
CA GLY A 194 2.64 -8.74 9.07
C GLY A 194 1.87 -7.41 9.08
N PRO A 195 1.84 -6.71 10.22
CA PRO A 195 1.16 -5.42 10.33
C PRO A 195 1.82 -4.34 9.46
N PHE A 196 1.00 -3.44 8.91
CA PHE A 196 1.45 -2.20 8.28
C PHE A 196 0.98 -1.02 9.13
N VAL A 197 1.86 -0.57 10.04
CA VAL A 197 1.56 0.51 10.99
C VAL A 197 1.98 1.84 10.39
N THR A 198 1.09 2.83 10.41
CA THR A 198 1.35 4.16 9.84
C THR A 198 1.38 5.23 10.92
N PHE A 199 2.32 6.16 10.84
CA PHE A 199 2.43 7.31 11.72
C PHE A 199 2.71 8.57 10.90
N ASP A 200 1.83 9.57 10.97
CA ASP A 200 2.04 10.88 10.33
C ASP A 200 2.67 11.83 11.35
N CYS A 201 3.86 12.35 11.05
CA CYS A 201 4.58 13.28 11.92
C CYS A 201 4.06 14.72 11.81
N ARG A 202 3.16 15.03 10.87
CA ARG A 202 2.59 16.38 10.77
C ARG A 202 1.81 16.70 12.04
N GLY A 203 2.29 17.70 12.79
CA GLY A 203 1.71 18.06 14.10
C GLY A 203 2.28 17.29 15.29
N ALA A 204 3.36 16.50 15.09
CA ALA A 204 4.15 15.87 16.16
C ALA A 204 4.65 16.88 17.22
N GLY A 205 4.87 18.13 16.82
CA GLY A 205 5.22 19.23 17.74
C GLY A 205 4.05 19.76 18.59
N GLY A 206 2.82 19.26 18.38
CA GLY A 206 1.60 19.68 19.07
C GLY A 206 0.76 18.54 19.63
N VAL A 207 1.32 17.32 19.78
CA VAL A 207 0.61 16.21 20.44
C VAL A 207 0.22 16.67 21.85
N GLY A 208 -1.09 16.82 22.04
CA GLY A 208 -1.72 17.55 23.13
C GLY A 208 -1.44 17.00 24.52
N ALA A 209 -1.90 17.77 25.52
CA ALA A 209 -1.59 17.76 26.95
C ALA A 209 -1.64 16.42 27.73
N HIS A 210 -1.82 15.25 27.09
CA HIS A 210 -2.03 13.96 27.77
C HIS A 210 -1.17 12.78 27.27
N ARG A 211 -0.43 12.85 26.14
CA ARG A 211 0.45 11.75 25.70
C ARG A 211 1.70 12.26 25.00
N SER A 212 2.89 11.92 25.50
CA SER A 212 4.15 12.30 24.86
C SER A 212 4.38 11.53 23.56
N LEU A 213 5.11 12.12 22.63
CA LEU A 213 5.51 11.46 21.38
C LEU A 213 6.38 10.21 21.66
N ASP A 214 7.17 10.23 22.72
CA ASP A 214 7.93 9.06 23.19
C ASP A 214 7.00 7.91 23.61
N SER A 215 5.92 8.22 24.31
CA SER A 215 4.91 7.23 24.70
C SER A 215 4.19 6.63 23.49
N LEU A 216 4.00 7.41 22.42
CA LEU A 216 3.45 6.89 21.16
C LEU A 216 4.44 5.95 20.43
N LEU A 217 5.70 6.35 20.28
CA LEU A 217 6.70 5.56 19.56
C LEU A 217 7.11 4.30 20.33
N PHE A 218 7.46 4.46 21.60
CA PHE A 218 8.06 3.40 22.43
C PHE A 218 7.05 2.73 23.36
N GLY A 219 5.85 3.27 23.53
CA GLY A 219 4.93 2.80 24.56
C GLY A 219 5.39 3.21 25.95
N HIS A 220 4.61 2.84 26.96
CA HIS A 220 4.92 3.17 28.35
C HIS A 220 4.51 2.06 29.31
N GLU A 221 5.23 2.00 30.43
CA GLU A 221 4.85 1.19 31.58
C GLU A 221 3.83 1.92 32.45
N ARG A 222 3.05 1.15 33.24
CA ARG A 222 2.11 1.72 34.22
C ARG A 222 2.86 2.64 35.19
N GLY A 223 2.38 3.87 35.34
CA GLY A 223 2.94 4.89 36.24
C GLY A 223 4.09 5.71 35.65
N ALA A 224 4.39 5.59 34.35
CA ALA A 224 5.48 6.33 33.72
C ALA A 224 5.30 7.87 33.73
N PHE A 225 4.06 8.37 33.73
CA PHE A 225 3.72 9.80 33.83
C PHE A 225 2.30 9.96 34.39
N GLY A 226 1.90 11.19 34.74
CA GLY A 226 0.54 11.49 35.21
C GLY A 226 -0.51 11.14 34.15
N GLY A 227 -1.35 10.13 34.42
CA GLY A 227 -2.34 9.58 33.47
C GLY A 227 -1.99 8.21 32.90
N ALA A 228 -0.79 7.67 33.15
CA ALA A 228 -0.37 6.33 32.73
C ALA A 228 -0.93 5.22 33.64
N GLU A 229 -2.25 5.04 33.68
CA GLU A 229 -2.90 4.07 34.55
C GLU A 229 -2.65 2.61 34.11
N GLN A 230 -2.39 2.37 32.84
CA GLN A 230 -2.14 1.04 32.29
C GLN A 230 -0.88 1.05 31.43
N ARG A 231 -0.33 -0.13 31.19
CA ARG A 231 0.74 -0.31 30.20
C ARG A 231 0.13 -0.27 28.81
N GLU A 232 0.74 0.48 27.89
CA GLU A 232 0.31 0.53 26.50
C GLU A 232 1.49 0.29 25.52
N PRO A 233 1.30 -0.56 24.50
CA PRO A 233 2.33 -0.84 23.51
C PRO A 233 2.53 0.34 22.55
N GLY A 234 3.78 0.67 22.27
CA GLY A 234 4.15 1.69 21.29
C GLY A 234 4.04 1.23 19.84
N LEU A 235 4.24 2.17 18.92
CA LEU A 235 4.24 1.90 17.47
C LEU A 235 5.29 0.86 17.07
N PHE A 236 6.44 0.82 17.75
CA PHE A 236 7.49 -0.17 17.44
C PHE A 236 7.05 -1.60 17.77
N GLU A 237 6.29 -1.78 18.85
CA GLU A 237 5.72 -3.09 19.21
C GLU A 237 4.59 -3.48 18.28
N GLN A 238 3.73 -2.52 17.94
CA GLN A 238 2.62 -2.74 17.01
C GLN A 238 3.10 -3.13 15.61
N ALA A 239 4.27 -2.64 15.20
CA ALA A 239 4.87 -2.93 13.90
C ALA A 239 5.70 -4.23 13.87
N SER A 240 5.81 -4.94 15.00
CA SER A 240 6.62 -6.15 15.12
C SER A 240 6.17 -7.25 14.14
N GLY A 241 7.12 -7.91 13.49
CA GLY A 241 6.92 -8.84 12.37
C GLY A 241 6.47 -8.18 11.06
N GLY A 242 6.35 -6.85 11.02
CA GLY A 242 5.71 -6.09 9.95
C GLY A 242 6.51 -4.87 9.49
N THR A 243 5.81 -3.79 9.17
CA THR A 243 6.39 -2.56 8.63
C THR A 243 5.84 -1.35 9.36
N LEU A 244 6.74 -0.45 9.77
CA LEU A 244 6.43 0.86 10.29
C LEU A 244 6.62 1.89 9.18
N PHE A 245 5.56 2.58 8.79
CA PHE A 245 5.58 3.70 7.87
C PHE A 245 5.51 5.02 8.64
N ILE A 246 6.52 5.88 8.47
CA ILE A 246 6.56 7.22 9.05
C ILE A 246 6.41 8.26 7.94
N ASP A 247 5.29 8.97 7.88
CA ASP A 247 5.09 10.10 6.96
C ASP A 247 5.74 11.38 7.53
N GLU A 248 6.43 12.12 6.68
CA GLU A 248 7.20 13.33 7.01
C GLU A 248 8.22 13.13 8.15
N ILE A 249 9.16 12.21 7.99
CA ILE A 249 10.18 11.91 9.03
C ILE A 249 11.04 13.12 9.42
N ALA A 250 11.14 14.13 8.55
CA ALA A 250 11.82 15.39 8.83
C ALA A 250 11.07 16.27 9.87
N ASP A 251 9.77 16.05 10.07
CA ASP A 251 8.97 16.74 11.09
C ASP A 251 9.11 16.07 12.49
N LEU A 252 9.79 14.92 12.57
CA LEU A 252 10.07 14.24 13.84
C LEU A 252 11.16 15.01 14.61
N PRO A 253 11.02 15.27 15.93
CA PRO A 253 12.06 15.96 16.66
C PRO A 253 13.35 15.13 16.76
N ARG A 254 14.50 15.82 16.91
CA ARG A 254 15.84 15.22 16.80
C ARG A 254 16.07 14.05 17.76
N ALA A 255 15.61 14.17 19.01
CA ALA A 255 15.76 13.13 20.01
C ALA A 255 15.08 11.81 19.60
N GLN A 256 13.93 11.89 18.93
CA GLN A 256 13.21 10.71 18.47
C GLN A 256 13.77 10.14 17.17
N GLN A 257 14.38 10.97 16.32
CA GLN A 257 15.17 10.46 15.20
C GLN A 257 16.37 9.63 15.69
N GLU A 258 17.08 10.11 16.72
CA GLU A 258 18.20 9.36 17.32
C GLU A 258 17.74 8.08 18.01
N ALA A 259 16.59 8.11 18.69
CA ALA A 259 16.03 6.92 19.32
C ALA A 259 15.53 5.89 18.28
N LEU A 260 14.96 6.35 17.17
CA LEU A 260 14.61 5.49 16.03
C LEU A 260 15.88 4.86 15.43
N LEU A 261 16.93 5.64 15.19
CA LEU A 261 18.21 5.13 14.70
C LEU A 261 18.78 4.04 15.62
N ARG A 262 18.82 4.32 16.94
CA ARG A 262 19.26 3.33 17.95
C ARG A 262 18.43 2.05 17.89
N ALA A 263 17.11 2.15 17.79
CA ALA A 263 16.23 0.99 17.70
C ALA A 263 16.47 0.16 16.43
N LEU A 264 16.78 0.81 15.29
CA LEU A 264 17.13 0.14 14.05
C LEU A 264 18.49 -0.55 14.12
N ASP A 265 19.44 0.00 14.88
CA ASP A 265 20.80 -0.54 15.03
C ASP A 265 20.87 -1.69 16.04
N SER A 266 20.29 -1.50 17.23
CA SER A 266 20.35 -2.48 18.32
C SER A 266 19.26 -3.53 18.24
N GLN A 267 18.26 -3.35 17.38
CA GLN A 267 17.03 -4.16 17.33
C GLN A 267 16.35 -4.27 18.70
N THR A 268 16.52 -3.26 19.54
CA THR A 268 15.93 -3.18 20.88
C THR A 268 15.59 -1.74 21.23
N PHE A 269 14.62 -1.56 22.12
CA PHE A 269 14.31 -0.25 22.71
C PHE A 269 13.80 -0.44 24.15
N MET A 270 13.57 0.65 24.86
CA MET A 270 12.97 0.65 26.20
C MET A 270 11.68 1.47 26.18
N ARG A 271 10.64 0.99 26.87
CA ARG A 271 9.41 1.76 27.07
C ARG A 271 9.67 2.96 27.97
N VAL A 272 8.85 3.99 27.83
CA VAL A 272 8.90 5.14 28.75
C VAL A 272 8.57 4.66 30.17
N GLY A 273 9.46 4.98 31.12
CA GLY A 273 9.35 4.55 32.53
C GLY A 273 9.72 3.08 32.79
N GLY A 274 10.13 2.33 31.77
CA GLY A 274 10.58 0.94 31.89
C GLY A 274 12.10 0.83 31.98
N THR A 275 12.57 -0.27 32.58
CA THR A 275 14.00 -0.62 32.66
C THR A 275 14.38 -1.83 31.80
N ASN A 276 13.38 -2.53 31.25
CA ASN A 276 13.59 -3.73 30.45
C ASN A 276 13.76 -3.39 28.97
N GLN A 277 14.76 -3.99 28.33
CA GLN A 277 14.89 -3.95 26.87
C GLN A 277 13.83 -4.82 26.23
N VAL A 278 13.22 -4.30 25.17
CA VAL A 278 12.20 -4.97 24.36
C VAL A 278 12.78 -5.13 22.95
N ALA A 279 12.77 -6.36 22.43
CA ALA A 279 13.20 -6.63 21.06
C ALA A 279 12.26 -5.95 20.05
N THR A 280 12.83 -5.45 18.96
CA THR A 280 12.07 -4.81 17.89
C THR A 280 12.41 -5.45 16.56
N ASP A 281 11.38 -5.92 15.87
CA ASP A 281 11.49 -6.59 14.58
C ASP A 281 10.51 -5.95 13.60
N PHE A 282 10.84 -4.78 13.07
CA PHE A 282 10.05 -4.11 12.05
C PHE A 282 10.94 -3.62 10.91
N ARG A 283 10.37 -3.57 9.70
CA ARG A 283 10.97 -2.84 8.58
C ARG A 283 10.52 -1.38 8.64
N LEU A 284 11.45 -0.43 8.49
CA LEU A 284 11.13 0.99 8.41
C LEU A 284 10.92 1.44 6.96
N ILE A 285 9.83 2.14 6.71
CA ILE A 285 9.63 2.96 5.51
C ILE A 285 9.37 4.40 5.98
N ALA A 286 10.19 5.34 5.53
CA ALA A 286 10.04 6.76 5.88
C ALA A 286 9.68 7.57 4.64
N SER A 287 8.98 8.68 4.84
CA SER A 287 8.56 9.59 3.78
C SER A 287 8.96 11.03 4.08
N THR A 288 9.25 11.82 3.05
CA THR A 288 9.61 13.25 3.17
C THR A 288 9.22 14.05 1.92
N ARG A 289 8.92 15.34 2.10
CA ARG A 289 8.69 16.29 0.98
C ARG A 289 9.95 16.66 0.20
N LYS A 290 11.10 16.68 0.86
CA LYS A 290 12.37 17.13 0.28
C LYS A 290 13.28 15.93 0.03
N SER A 291 14.36 16.11 -0.73
CA SER A 291 15.43 15.10 -0.76
C SER A 291 16.07 14.95 0.62
N ALA A 292 16.59 13.76 0.94
CA ALA A 292 17.31 13.54 2.20
C ALA A 292 18.48 14.53 2.35
N ARG A 293 19.29 14.72 1.30
CA ARG A 293 20.35 15.72 1.28
C ARG A 293 19.87 17.14 1.66
N ALA A 294 18.72 17.58 1.15
CA ALA A 294 18.17 18.88 1.51
C ALA A 294 17.68 18.95 2.96
N ALA A 295 17.06 17.87 3.46
CA ALA A 295 16.60 17.76 4.85
C ALA A 295 17.76 17.65 5.87
N VAL A 296 18.89 17.08 5.47
CA VAL A 296 20.11 17.10 6.29
C VAL A 296 20.72 18.50 6.29
N ALA A 297 20.78 19.16 5.14
CA ALA A 297 21.36 20.50 5.00
C ALA A 297 20.60 21.58 5.80
N ASP A 298 19.28 21.47 5.93
CA ASP A 298 18.47 22.39 6.74
C ASP A 298 18.34 21.96 8.22
N GLY A 299 18.98 20.85 8.61
CA GLY A 299 19.01 20.33 9.97
C GLY A 299 17.75 19.57 10.42
N SER A 300 16.74 19.45 9.56
CA SER A 300 15.50 18.74 9.88
C SER A 300 15.66 17.22 9.96
N LEU A 301 16.67 16.64 9.30
CA LEU A 301 16.94 15.20 9.32
C LEU A 301 18.34 14.88 9.87
N ASN A 302 18.42 13.86 10.72
CA ASN A 302 19.67 13.32 11.24
C ASN A 302 20.49 12.70 10.13
N GLN A 303 21.78 13.06 10.05
CA GLN A 303 22.68 12.63 9.00
C GLN A 303 22.87 11.12 8.98
N ASP A 304 23.03 10.48 10.14
CA ASP A 304 23.22 9.03 10.23
C ASP A 304 21.93 8.27 9.86
N LEU A 305 20.78 8.79 10.29
CA LEU A 305 19.49 8.25 9.91
C LEU A 305 19.24 8.42 8.40
N ALA A 306 19.60 9.57 7.82
CA ALA A 306 19.50 9.82 6.39
C ALA A 306 20.37 8.86 5.59
N LEU A 307 21.62 8.65 5.97
CA LEU A 307 22.53 7.71 5.30
C LEU A 307 21.97 6.27 5.31
N ARG A 308 21.37 5.83 6.42
CA ARG A 308 20.74 4.51 6.51
C ARG A 308 19.54 4.37 5.58
N LEU A 309 18.75 5.44 5.43
CA LEU A 309 17.54 5.48 4.61
C LEU A 309 17.84 5.70 3.11
N GLU A 310 18.91 6.43 2.78
CA GLU A 310 19.32 6.72 1.39
C GLU A 310 19.76 5.47 0.63
N ALA A 311 20.25 4.45 1.33
CA ALA A 311 20.66 3.17 0.73
C ALA A 311 19.53 2.49 -0.08
N ALA A 312 18.27 2.78 0.26
CA ALA A 312 17.09 2.34 -0.48
C ALA A 312 16.11 3.53 -0.66
N ALA A 313 16.49 4.51 -1.47
CA ALA A 313 15.65 5.66 -1.76
C ALA A 313 14.75 5.47 -2.98
N VAL A 314 13.51 5.94 -2.88
CA VAL A 314 12.52 6.03 -3.96
C VAL A 314 12.09 7.49 -4.08
N THR A 315 12.21 8.09 -5.26
CA THR A 315 11.74 9.46 -5.52
C THR A 315 10.49 9.40 -6.39
N LEU A 316 9.37 9.89 -5.86
CA LEU A 316 8.12 10.02 -6.60
C LEU A 316 8.12 11.31 -7.41
N PRO A 317 7.99 11.23 -8.75
CA PRO A 317 7.90 12.41 -9.60
C PRO A 317 6.58 13.15 -9.35
N PRO A 318 6.58 14.49 -9.47
CA PRO A 318 5.36 15.27 -9.46
C PRO A 318 4.48 14.91 -10.66
N LEU A 319 3.17 15.16 -10.54
CA LEU A 319 2.18 14.72 -11.52
C LEU A 319 2.38 15.34 -12.91
N ARG A 320 2.88 16.58 -12.97
CA ARG A 320 3.27 17.26 -14.22
C ARG A 320 4.39 16.56 -15.01
N GLU A 321 5.22 15.75 -14.35
CA GLU A 321 6.31 15.00 -15.01
C GLU A 321 5.87 13.58 -15.44
N ARG A 322 4.59 13.22 -15.24
CA ARG A 322 4.09 11.86 -15.45
C ARG A 322 3.33 11.66 -16.77
N GLY A 323 3.43 12.61 -17.71
CA GLY A 323 2.82 12.51 -19.04
C GLY A 323 1.28 12.40 -18.96
N ASP A 324 0.71 11.34 -19.53
CA ASP A 324 -0.74 11.13 -19.62
C ASP A 324 -1.38 10.56 -18.33
N ASP A 325 -0.59 10.36 -17.27
CA ASP A 325 -1.07 9.87 -15.99
C ASP A 325 -2.25 10.67 -15.39
N PRO A 326 -2.34 12.01 -15.51
CA PRO A 326 -3.50 12.76 -15.00
C PRO A 326 -4.83 12.29 -15.60
N ALA A 327 -4.85 12.02 -16.92
CA ALA A 327 -6.04 11.53 -17.60
C ALA A 327 -6.38 10.09 -17.15
N LEU A 328 -5.38 9.22 -17.04
CA LEU A 328 -5.55 7.84 -16.58
C LEU A 328 -6.11 7.78 -15.15
N ILE A 329 -5.55 8.60 -14.25
CA ILE A 329 -5.98 8.67 -12.85
C ILE A 329 -7.39 9.24 -12.76
N ALA A 330 -7.71 10.27 -13.53
CA ALA A 330 -9.06 10.85 -13.56
C ALA A 330 -10.10 9.82 -13.99
N GLN A 331 -9.82 9.04 -15.05
CA GLN A 331 -10.69 7.96 -15.50
C GLN A 331 -10.90 6.92 -14.40
N ALA A 332 -9.83 6.48 -13.74
CA ALA A 332 -9.93 5.50 -12.67
C ALA A 332 -10.78 5.98 -11.48
N VAL A 333 -10.71 7.27 -11.13
CA VAL A 333 -11.55 7.86 -10.07
C VAL A 333 -13.03 7.89 -10.48
N VAL A 334 -13.34 8.23 -11.73
CA VAL A 334 -14.72 8.21 -12.23
C VAL A 334 -15.27 6.78 -12.28
N ASP A 335 -14.46 5.81 -12.69
CA ASP A 335 -14.85 4.40 -12.72
C ASP A 335 -15.12 3.86 -11.29
N GLU A 336 -14.30 4.26 -10.30
CA GLU A 336 -14.52 3.94 -8.89
C GLU A 336 -15.86 4.50 -8.39
N LEU A 337 -16.13 5.80 -8.65
CA LEU A 337 -17.36 6.45 -8.23
C LEU A 337 -18.60 5.85 -8.91
N ASN A 338 -18.51 5.54 -10.21
CA ASN A 338 -19.58 4.86 -10.94
C ASN A 338 -19.90 3.49 -10.33
N HIS A 339 -18.87 2.74 -9.94
CA HIS A 339 -19.03 1.43 -9.32
C HIS A 339 -19.71 1.54 -7.94
N ASP A 340 -19.31 2.51 -7.13
CA ASP A 340 -19.91 2.76 -5.81
C ASP A 340 -21.39 3.15 -5.93
N VAL A 341 -21.71 4.07 -6.85
CA VAL A 341 -23.09 4.47 -7.15
C VAL A 341 -23.92 3.29 -7.65
N ALA A 342 -23.39 2.48 -8.57
CA ALA A 342 -24.08 1.30 -9.07
C ALA A 342 -24.36 0.27 -7.97
N ARG A 343 -23.43 0.09 -7.03
CA ARG A 343 -23.60 -0.79 -5.86
C ARG A 343 -24.70 -0.27 -4.93
N GLU A 344 -24.75 1.03 -4.67
CA GLU A 344 -25.82 1.64 -3.87
C GLU A 344 -27.18 1.56 -4.56
N ALA A 345 -27.24 1.82 -5.87
CA ALA A 345 -28.45 1.73 -6.67
C ALA A 345 -29.00 0.29 -6.67
N ALA A 346 -28.12 -0.70 -6.86
CA ALA A 346 -28.49 -2.12 -6.78
C ALA A 346 -29.08 -2.49 -5.41
N ALA A 347 -28.52 -1.97 -4.31
CA ALA A 347 -29.05 -2.18 -2.96
C ALA A 347 -30.44 -1.52 -2.75
N ARG A 348 -30.74 -0.45 -3.49
CA ARG A 348 -32.04 0.27 -3.45
C ARG A 348 -33.04 -0.22 -4.51
N GLY A 349 -32.65 -1.18 -5.36
CA GLY A 349 -33.47 -1.64 -6.48
C GLY A 349 -33.63 -0.62 -7.61
N THR A 350 -32.75 0.38 -7.68
CA THR A 350 -32.71 1.39 -8.75
C THR A 350 -31.55 1.10 -9.72
N SER A 351 -31.62 1.71 -10.91
CA SER A 351 -30.52 1.69 -11.88
C SER A 351 -30.10 3.13 -12.13
N GLU A 352 -28.82 3.43 -11.86
CA GLU A 352 -28.21 4.71 -12.24
C GLU A 352 -27.29 4.52 -13.44
N VAL A 353 -27.24 5.54 -14.30
CA VAL A 353 -26.40 5.54 -15.50
C VAL A 353 -24.98 5.90 -15.11
N ALA A 354 -24.01 5.10 -15.57
CA ALA A 354 -22.59 5.39 -15.37
C ALA A 354 -22.21 6.69 -16.10
N LYS A 355 -21.62 7.63 -15.36
CA LYS A 355 -21.17 8.91 -15.92
C LYS A 355 -19.95 8.71 -16.81
N GLN A 356 -19.87 9.50 -17.88
CA GLN A 356 -18.78 9.44 -18.85
C GLN A 356 -17.90 10.70 -18.77
N ILE A 357 -16.63 10.56 -19.14
CA ILE A 357 -15.71 11.69 -19.23
C ILE A 357 -15.75 12.30 -20.64
N GLY A 358 -16.00 13.60 -20.72
CA GLY A 358 -15.94 14.35 -21.96
C GLY A 358 -14.50 14.68 -22.42
N PRO A 359 -14.28 14.91 -23.71
CA PRO A 359 -12.94 15.19 -24.26
C PRO A 359 -12.35 16.52 -23.77
N ASN A 360 -13.18 17.50 -23.40
CA ASN A 360 -12.72 18.77 -22.80
C ASN A 360 -12.13 18.54 -21.40
N PHE A 361 -12.80 17.72 -20.57
CA PHE A 361 -12.34 17.37 -19.23
C PHE A 361 -10.95 16.74 -19.25
N LEU A 362 -10.72 15.78 -20.16
CA LEU A 362 -9.40 15.14 -20.32
C LEU A 362 -8.32 16.15 -20.73
N ARG A 363 -8.63 17.09 -21.63
CA ARG A 363 -7.70 18.15 -22.02
C ARG A 363 -7.34 19.05 -20.84
N GLU A 364 -8.32 19.41 -20.01
CA GLU A 364 -8.05 20.17 -18.78
C GLU A 364 -7.20 19.38 -17.78
N CYS A 365 -7.42 18.06 -17.68
CA CYS A 365 -6.59 17.20 -16.83
C CYS A 365 -5.11 17.20 -17.25
N LEU A 366 -4.84 17.20 -18.56
CA LEU A 366 -3.49 17.17 -19.10
C LEU A 366 -2.80 18.54 -19.10
N ALA A 367 -3.57 19.63 -19.22
CA ALA A 367 -3.01 20.98 -19.33
C ALA A 367 -2.70 21.65 -17.98
N TYR A 368 -3.25 21.13 -16.87
CA TYR A 368 -3.05 21.72 -15.55
C TYR A 368 -1.78 21.15 -14.87
N GLU A 369 -1.04 22.01 -14.15
CA GLU A 369 0.26 21.66 -13.55
C GLU A 369 0.17 20.82 -12.26
N TRP A 370 -1.02 20.73 -11.66
CA TRP A 370 -1.26 19.94 -10.43
C TRP A 370 -0.28 20.22 -9.29
N PRO A 371 -0.23 21.44 -8.72
CA PRO A 371 0.64 21.76 -7.58
C PRO A 371 0.37 20.89 -6.34
N GLY A 372 -0.85 20.38 -6.16
CA GLY A 372 -1.21 19.40 -5.12
C GLY A 372 -1.18 17.94 -5.62
N ASN A 373 -0.62 17.71 -6.81
CA ASN A 373 -0.37 16.41 -7.42
C ASN A 373 -1.63 15.52 -7.50
N VAL A 374 -1.49 14.22 -7.25
CA VAL A 374 -2.57 13.21 -7.36
C VAL A 374 -3.70 13.51 -6.37
N ARG A 375 -3.39 14.01 -5.17
CA ARG A 375 -4.41 14.37 -4.18
C ARG A 375 -5.34 15.47 -4.72
N GLU A 376 -4.77 16.55 -5.25
CA GLU A 376 -5.57 17.62 -5.84
C GLU A 376 -6.40 17.14 -7.04
N LEU A 377 -5.82 16.30 -7.90
CA LEU A 377 -6.55 15.70 -9.02
C LEU A 377 -7.76 14.89 -8.55
N GLN A 378 -7.57 13.98 -7.60
CA GLN A 378 -8.66 13.16 -7.06
C GLN A 378 -9.77 14.04 -6.46
N ASP A 379 -9.41 15.05 -5.68
CA ASP A 379 -10.38 15.95 -5.05
C ASP A 379 -11.16 16.77 -6.09
N ARG A 380 -10.50 17.26 -7.15
CA ARG A 380 -11.17 18.00 -8.23
C ARG A 380 -12.07 17.11 -9.08
N VAL A 381 -11.62 15.90 -9.42
CA VAL A 381 -12.42 14.93 -10.18
C VAL A 381 -13.66 14.51 -9.40
N ARG A 382 -13.52 14.20 -8.09
CA ARG A 382 -14.65 13.87 -7.22
C ARG A 382 -15.65 15.02 -7.16
N ARG A 383 -15.21 16.27 -7.02
CA ARG A 383 -16.10 17.44 -7.05
C ARG A 383 -16.82 17.59 -8.39
N ALA A 384 -16.09 17.49 -9.50
CA ALA A 384 -16.67 17.57 -10.84
C ALA A 384 -17.68 16.46 -11.12
N TYR A 385 -17.42 15.23 -10.63
CA TYR A 385 -18.34 14.10 -10.74
C TYR A 385 -19.69 14.38 -10.06
N HIS A 386 -19.68 14.98 -8.87
CA HIS A 386 -20.92 15.33 -8.16
C HIS A 386 -21.64 16.55 -8.76
N ALA A 387 -20.91 17.51 -9.33
CA ALA A 387 -21.48 18.70 -9.95
C ALA A 387 -22.02 18.46 -11.37
N SER A 388 -21.57 17.40 -12.05
CA SER A 388 -21.95 17.10 -13.44
C SER A 388 -23.17 16.18 -13.52
N GLY A 389 -23.90 16.24 -14.64
CA GLY A 389 -24.91 15.24 -15.01
C GLY A 389 -24.26 13.94 -15.51
N ASP A 390 -24.77 13.38 -16.60
CA ASP A 390 -24.27 12.11 -17.15
C ASP A 390 -22.88 12.21 -17.79
N VAL A 391 -22.45 13.42 -18.17
CA VAL A 391 -21.14 13.67 -18.80
C VAL A 391 -20.36 14.73 -18.04
N LEU A 392 -19.11 14.42 -17.69
CA LEU A 392 -18.17 15.35 -17.09
C LEU A 392 -17.48 16.15 -18.21
N GLU A 393 -17.92 17.39 -18.42
CA GLU A 393 -17.37 18.24 -19.49
C GLU A 393 -16.16 19.09 -19.07
N SER A 394 -16.06 19.45 -17.78
CA SER A 394 -15.00 20.32 -17.26
C SER A 394 -14.67 19.99 -15.79
N LEU A 395 -13.39 20.09 -15.44
CA LEU A 395 -12.89 20.06 -14.05
C LEU A 395 -13.39 21.26 -13.23
N ARG A 396 -13.86 22.31 -13.91
CA ARG A 396 -14.45 23.52 -13.32
C ARG A 396 -15.97 23.45 -13.21
N ALA A 397 -16.59 22.28 -13.35
CA ALA A 397 -18.05 22.14 -13.23
C ALA A 397 -18.59 22.73 -11.91
N ASP A 398 -17.81 22.65 -10.83
CA ASP A 398 -18.14 23.26 -9.53
C ASP A 398 -17.96 24.80 -9.54
N GLU A 399 -16.99 25.36 -10.28
CA GLU A 399 -16.86 26.82 -10.46
C GLU A 399 -17.97 27.38 -11.37
N ALA A 400 -18.54 26.57 -12.27
CA ALA A 400 -19.68 26.92 -13.11
C ALA A 400 -21.03 26.77 -12.35
N ALA A 401 -21.17 25.75 -11.49
CA ALA A 401 -22.27 25.64 -10.54
C ALA A 401 -22.21 26.76 -9.47
N SER A 402 -21.01 27.08 -9.00
CA SER A 402 -20.68 28.24 -8.17
C SER A 402 -20.59 29.55 -8.98
N ALA A 403 -20.74 29.56 -10.31
CA ALA A 403 -21.02 30.80 -11.06
C ALA A 403 -22.49 31.23 -10.89
N ASN A 404 -23.36 30.29 -10.49
CA ASN A 404 -24.70 30.56 -9.96
C ASN A 404 -24.72 30.77 -8.43
N GLY A 405 -23.59 30.50 -7.76
CA GLY A 405 -23.39 30.74 -6.33
C GLY A 405 -21.98 31.26 -6.10
N ARG A 406 -21.65 32.44 -6.65
CA ARG A 406 -20.36 33.06 -6.38
C ARG A 406 -20.34 33.35 -4.89
N ASP A 407 -19.33 32.86 -4.19
CA ASP A 407 -18.78 33.60 -3.07
C ASP A 407 -18.46 35.01 -3.59
N LEU A 408 -19.41 35.91 -3.36
CA LEU A 408 -19.21 37.34 -3.42
C LEU A 408 -18.18 37.62 -2.34
N ASN A 409 -16.93 37.88 -2.76
CA ASN A 409 -15.93 38.48 -1.91
C ASN A 409 -16.55 39.66 -1.13
N GLY A 410 -16.88 39.42 0.13
CA GLY A 410 -16.77 40.38 1.22
C GLY A 410 -17.64 41.63 1.20
N SER A 411 -18.97 41.53 1.02
CA SER A 411 -19.86 42.58 1.54
C SER A 411 -20.91 41.96 2.47
N ARG A 412 -20.54 41.84 3.75
CA ARG A 412 -21.48 41.50 4.82
C ARG A 412 -22.24 42.78 5.19
N VAL A 413 -23.55 42.80 4.95
CA VAL A 413 -24.43 43.89 5.41
C VAL A 413 -24.78 43.62 6.87
N GLN A 414 -24.21 44.40 7.80
CA GLN A 414 -24.60 44.35 9.21
C GLN A 414 -25.85 45.20 9.43
N VAL A 415 -26.89 44.60 10.01
CA VAL A 415 -28.16 45.28 10.32
C VAL A 415 -28.35 45.30 11.82
N THR A 416 -28.49 46.49 12.40
CA THR A 416 -28.78 46.64 13.83
C THR A 416 -30.27 46.35 14.08
N VAL A 417 -30.56 45.56 15.11
CA VAL A 417 -31.93 45.27 15.54
C VAL A 417 -32.64 46.58 15.88
N GLY A 418 -33.77 46.85 15.22
CA GLY A 418 -34.52 48.12 15.32
C GLY A 418 -34.45 49.00 14.08
N THR A 419 -33.62 48.65 13.08
CA THR A 419 -33.59 49.37 11.79
C THR A 419 -34.92 49.21 11.03
N PRO A 420 -35.52 50.29 10.50
CA PRO A 420 -36.72 50.19 9.68
C PRO A 420 -36.51 49.27 8.47
N LEU A 421 -37.52 48.44 8.18
CA LEU A 421 -37.43 47.43 7.12
C LEU A 421 -37.15 48.04 5.74
N ALA A 422 -37.63 49.26 5.48
CA ALA A 422 -37.38 49.99 4.24
C ALA A 422 -35.88 50.28 4.03
N ASP A 423 -35.17 50.63 5.10
CA ASP A 423 -33.75 50.98 5.04
C ASP A 423 -32.88 49.72 4.89
N VAL A 424 -33.28 48.62 5.56
CA VAL A 424 -32.64 47.31 5.39
C VAL A 424 -32.79 46.81 3.95
N GLU A 425 -33.99 46.97 3.39
CA GLU A 425 -34.28 46.58 2.00
C GLU A 425 -33.44 47.41 1.02
N GLU A 426 -33.29 48.71 1.25
CA GLU A 426 -32.44 49.57 0.43
C GLU A 426 -30.95 49.19 0.52
N MET A 427 -30.44 48.96 1.73
CA MET A 427 -29.06 48.53 1.95
C MET A 427 -28.75 47.22 1.22
N LEU A 428 -29.66 46.24 1.30
CA LEU A 428 -29.50 44.96 0.61
C LEU A 428 -29.58 45.11 -0.92
N ILE A 429 -30.48 45.95 -1.44
CA ILE A 429 -30.60 46.18 -2.88
C ILE A 429 -29.34 46.84 -3.45
N ARG A 430 -28.80 47.86 -2.77
CA ARG A 430 -27.57 48.55 -3.20
C ARG A 430 -26.36 47.63 -3.12
N ALA A 431 -26.16 46.95 -2.00
CA ALA A 431 -25.06 46.00 -1.84
C ALA A 431 -25.09 44.87 -2.88
N THR A 432 -26.29 44.37 -3.22
CA THR A 432 -26.46 43.32 -4.23
C THR A 432 -26.18 43.84 -5.64
N LEU A 433 -26.57 45.08 -5.97
CA LEU A 433 -26.28 45.70 -7.26
C LEU A 433 -24.78 45.94 -7.47
N ASP A 434 -24.10 46.43 -6.44
CA ASP A 434 -22.66 46.66 -6.48
C ASP A 434 -21.90 45.34 -6.61
N ALA A 435 -22.33 44.30 -5.88
CA ALA A 435 -21.75 42.97 -5.94
C ALA A 435 -21.87 42.28 -7.31
N VAL A 436 -22.87 42.64 -8.12
CA VAL A 436 -23.05 42.13 -9.50
C VAL A 436 -22.60 43.09 -10.60
N GLY A 437 -21.88 44.16 -10.24
CA GLY A 437 -21.38 45.15 -11.20
C GLY A 437 -22.48 45.92 -11.93
N GLY A 438 -23.62 46.18 -11.28
CA GLY A 438 -24.70 47.01 -11.82
C GLY A 438 -25.71 46.31 -12.73
N THR A 439 -25.60 44.98 -12.91
CA THR A 439 -26.50 44.22 -13.78
C THR A 439 -27.86 43.96 -13.11
N ARG A 440 -28.87 44.78 -13.43
CA ARG A 440 -30.22 44.76 -12.80
C ARG A 440 -30.91 43.40 -12.85
N HIS A 441 -30.83 42.69 -13.98
CA HIS A 441 -31.47 41.38 -14.13
C HIS A 441 -30.85 40.33 -13.20
N ARG A 442 -29.52 40.40 -13.00
CA ARG A 442 -28.77 39.51 -12.12
C ARG A 442 -29.01 39.83 -10.65
N ALA A 443 -29.09 41.11 -10.30
CA ALA A 443 -29.44 41.56 -8.95
C ALA A 443 -30.86 41.14 -8.54
N ALA A 444 -31.84 41.26 -9.45
CA ALA A 444 -33.22 40.86 -9.18
C ALA A 444 -33.32 39.35 -8.88
N SER A 445 -32.61 38.52 -9.66
CA SER A 445 -32.54 37.08 -9.46
C SER A 445 -31.93 36.70 -8.10
N LEU A 446 -30.86 37.39 -7.67
CA LEU A 446 -30.21 37.14 -6.38
C LEU A 446 -31.06 37.57 -5.18
N LEU A 447 -31.82 38.65 -5.33
CA LEU A 447 -32.76 39.13 -4.31
C LEU A 447 -34.07 38.33 -4.27
N GLY A 448 -34.27 37.37 -5.18
CA GLY A 448 -35.50 36.58 -5.26
C GLY A 448 -36.74 37.38 -5.69
N ILE A 449 -36.56 38.50 -6.41
CA ILE A 449 -37.66 39.37 -6.85
C ILE A 449 -37.69 39.52 -8.38
N SER A 450 -38.85 39.89 -8.93
CA SER A 450 -38.95 40.12 -10.37
C SER A 450 -38.14 41.36 -10.81
N PRO A 451 -37.57 41.40 -12.04
CA PRO A 451 -36.89 42.59 -12.56
C PRO A 451 -37.76 43.85 -12.56
N LYS A 452 -39.08 43.70 -12.77
CA LYS A 452 -40.06 44.78 -12.69
C LYS A 452 -40.20 45.31 -11.26
N THR A 453 -40.19 44.43 -10.27
CA THR A 453 -40.22 44.79 -8.84
C THR A 453 -38.96 45.56 -8.45
N LEU A 454 -37.78 45.08 -8.85
CA LEU A 454 -36.51 45.78 -8.59
C LEU A 454 -36.48 47.16 -9.26
N TYR A 455 -36.96 47.29 -10.50
CA TYR A 455 -37.06 48.57 -11.19
C TYR A 455 -37.94 49.57 -10.43
N ASN A 456 -39.13 49.15 -10.00
CA ASN A 456 -40.04 50.00 -9.23
C ASN A 456 -39.44 50.45 -7.89
N LYS A 457 -38.70 49.56 -7.21
CA LYS A 457 -38.00 49.89 -5.96
C LYS A 457 -36.87 50.89 -6.19
N LEU A 458 -36.06 50.71 -7.23
CA LEU A 458 -34.99 51.65 -7.60
C LEU A 458 -35.51 53.02 -8.02
N GLN A 459 -36.68 53.10 -8.67
CA GLN A 459 -37.31 54.37 -9.00
C GLN A 459 -37.78 55.11 -7.74
N ARG A 460 -38.36 54.40 -6.78
CA ARG A 460 -38.76 54.98 -5.49
C ARG A 460 -37.56 55.48 -4.67
N MET A 461 -36.44 54.75 -4.68
CA MET A 461 -35.19 55.14 -4.01
C MET A 461 -34.50 56.36 -4.66
N ARG A 462 -34.87 56.72 -5.90
CA ARG A 462 -34.38 57.93 -6.58
C ARG A 462 -35.30 59.15 -6.41
N LEU A 463 -36.47 58.94 -5.81
CA LEU A 463 -37.51 59.96 -5.58
C LEU A 463 -37.53 60.46 -4.13
N ASN A 464 -36.81 59.80 -3.23
CA ASN A 464 -36.42 60.27 -1.90
C ASN A 464 -34.96 60.73 -1.96
#